data_AF-A0AAV2M910-F1
#
_entry.id   AF-A0AAV2M910-F1
#
_cell.length_a   1.000
_cell.length_b   1.000
_cell.length_c   1.000
_cell.angle_alpha   90.00
_cell.angle_beta   90.00
_cell.angle_gamma   90.00
#
_symmetry.space_group_name_H-M   'P 1'
#
loop_
_entity.id
_entity.type
_entity.pdbx_description
1 polymer ?
#
loop_
_entity_poly.entity_id
_entity_poly.type
_entity_poly.pdbx_seq_one_letter_code
_entity_poly.pdbx_strand_id
1 'polypeptide(L)'
;MLIRAVTDLLDKTSKPASESGGYRRLRIFSGTVPTPAGEEQFDHWLEQAYLMVEESDGSDKDKRRRIMESLKGPALELIKAIRLSEADVSADKCLEALESAFGLAESGDDLYFSFRLLQQQPGEKLSDFLRRLERALAKVVQ
;
A
#
# COMPACT_ATOMS: atom_id res chain seq x y z
N MET A 1 6.47 17.48 45.60
CA MET A 1 5.70 16.50 44.78
C MET A 1 5.77 16.80 43.27
N LEU A 2 6.84 17.45 42.76
CA LEU A 2 6.96 17.76 41.33
C LEU A 2 7.90 16.81 40.57
N ILE A 3 8.93 16.27 41.24
CA ILE A 3 9.97 15.47 40.57
C ILE A 3 9.41 14.15 39.99
N ARG A 4 8.44 13.51 40.65
CA ARG A 4 7.79 12.28 40.15
C ARG A 4 6.98 12.49 38.87
N ALA A 5 6.29 13.63 38.75
CA ALA A 5 5.45 13.91 37.59
C ALA A 5 6.26 14.17 36.30
N VAL A 6 7.49 14.67 36.43
CA VAL A 6 8.39 14.86 35.27
C VAL A 6 9.00 13.52 34.82
N THR A 7 9.29 12.62 35.77
CA THR A 7 9.74 11.25 35.47
C THR A 7 8.65 10.46 34.75
N ASP A 8 7.38 10.57 35.18
CA ASP A 8 6.24 9.89 34.53
C ASP A 8 5.91 10.45 33.13
N LEU A 9 6.26 11.72 32.86
CA LEU A 9 6.07 12.33 31.54
C LEU A 9 7.18 11.95 30.55
N LEU A 10 8.41 11.73 31.04
CA LEU A 10 9.51 11.22 30.20
C LEU A 10 9.33 9.74 29.85
N ASP A 11 8.80 8.93 30.77
CA ASP A 11 8.48 7.51 30.50
C ASP A 11 7.38 7.32 29.44
N LYS A 12 6.47 8.29 29.28
CA LYS A 12 5.45 8.27 28.21
C LYS A 12 5.94 8.64 26.82
N THR A 13 7.22 9.01 26.68
CA THR A 13 7.86 9.17 25.36
C THR A 13 8.68 7.96 24.92
N SER A 14 8.63 6.87 25.69
CA SER A 14 9.24 5.60 25.29
C SER A 14 8.41 4.96 24.16
N LYS A 15 8.90 5.08 22.93
CA LYS A 15 8.62 4.08 21.88
C LYS A 15 9.17 2.74 22.37
N PRO A 16 8.36 1.68 22.58
CA PRO A 16 8.91 0.37 22.76
C PRO A 16 8.97 -0.34 21.41
N ALA A 17 10.17 -0.87 21.15
CA ALA A 17 10.49 -1.98 20.27
C ALA A 17 10.22 -1.81 18.76
N SER A 18 11.14 -1.13 18.09
CA SER A 18 11.84 -1.85 17.02
C SER A 18 12.52 -3.04 17.68
N GLU A 19 12.07 -4.27 17.42
CA GLU A 19 12.88 -5.51 17.39
C GLU A 19 11.96 -6.70 17.07
N SER A 20 11.83 -7.01 15.79
CA SER A 20 11.76 -8.38 15.27
C SER A 20 12.03 -8.31 13.77
N GLY A 21 13.27 -8.60 13.37
CA GLY A 21 13.65 -8.99 11.99
C GLY A 21 13.13 -8.12 10.84
N GLY A 22 13.95 -7.16 10.40
CA GLY A 22 14.05 -6.80 8.98
C GLY A 22 13.36 -5.51 8.50
N TYR A 23 12.06 -5.29 8.77
CA TYR A 23 11.30 -4.26 8.03
C TYR A 23 10.42 -3.35 8.87
N ARG A 24 10.35 -2.06 8.47
CA ARG A 24 9.48 -1.03 9.05
C ARG A 24 8.04 -1.54 9.13
N ARG A 25 7.36 -1.24 10.24
CA ARG A 25 5.93 -1.53 10.40
C ARG A 25 5.14 -0.78 9.32
N LEU A 26 4.26 -1.49 8.62
CA LEU A 26 3.35 -0.89 7.63
C LEU A 26 2.48 0.20 8.27
N ARG A 27 2.24 1.26 7.51
CA ARG A 27 1.27 2.30 7.88
C ARG A 27 -0.15 1.75 7.82
N ILE A 28 -1.09 2.45 8.45
CA ILE A 28 -2.49 2.03 8.47
C ILE A 28 -3.13 2.34 7.13
N PHE A 29 -3.89 1.41 6.58
CA PHE A 29 -4.74 1.59 5.41
C PHE A 29 -6.15 1.04 5.69
N SER A 30 -7.18 1.85 5.44
CA SER A 30 -8.58 1.43 5.66
C SER A 30 -9.38 1.14 4.40
N GLY A 31 -8.93 1.60 3.23
CA GLY A 31 -9.75 1.57 2.02
C GLY A 31 -10.91 2.57 2.01
N THR A 32 -10.86 3.62 2.84
CA THR A 32 -11.81 4.74 2.77
C THR A 32 -11.27 5.91 1.95
N VAL A 33 -12.17 6.55 1.18
CA VAL A 33 -11.86 7.72 0.35
C VAL A 33 -12.75 8.90 0.78
N PRO A 34 -12.19 10.10 1.03
CA PRO A 34 -10.75 10.41 1.03
C PRO A 34 -9.99 9.71 2.16
N THR A 35 -8.68 9.50 1.99
CA THR A 35 -7.83 8.87 3.00
C THR A 35 -7.90 9.62 4.34
N PRO A 36 -8.26 8.96 5.45
CA PRO A 36 -8.31 9.58 6.76
C PRO A 36 -6.95 10.13 7.23
N ALA A 37 -6.98 11.15 8.09
CA ALA A 37 -5.76 11.71 8.66
C ALA A 37 -4.98 10.66 9.47
N GLY A 38 -3.69 10.50 9.16
CA GLY A 38 -2.81 9.51 9.80
C GLY A 38 -2.84 8.12 9.18
N GLU A 39 -3.62 7.93 8.11
CA GLU A 39 -3.61 6.73 7.27
C GLU A 39 -2.84 6.98 5.97
N GLU A 40 -2.42 5.89 5.32
CA GLU A 40 -1.65 5.92 4.08
C GLU A 40 -2.57 5.77 2.86
N GLN A 41 -2.19 6.43 1.76
CA GLN A 41 -2.87 6.24 0.47
C GLN A 41 -2.61 4.83 -0.06
N PHE A 42 -3.55 4.31 -0.86
CA PHE A 42 -3.50 2.92 -1.31
C PHE A 42 -2.20 2.58 -2.05
N ASP A 43 -1.83 3.36 -3.07
CA ASP A 43 -0.66 3.09 -3.91
C ASP A 43 0.64 3.02 -3.08
N HIS A 44 0.86 4.00 -2.20
CA HIS A 44 2.02 4.03 -1.31
C HIS A 44 2.00 2.87 -0.30
N TRP A 45 0.83 2.55 0.26
CA TRP A 45 0.71 1.44 1.20
C TRP A 45 1.01 0.10 0.52
N LEU A 46 0.48 -0.10 -0.70
CA LEU A 46 0.64 -1.32 -1.48
C LEU A 46 2.11 -1.56 -1.85
N GLU A 47 2.81 -0.52 -2.31
CA GLU A 47 4.26 -0.59 -2.59
C GLU A 47 5.04 -1.03 -1.34
N GLN A 48 4.77 -0.41 -0.19
CA GLN A 48 5.42 -0.80 1.07
C GLN A 48 5.06 -2.22 1.51
N ALA A 49 3.83 -2.66 1.23
CA ALA A 49 3.36 -4.00 1.58
C ALA A 49 4.03 -5.08 0.73
N TYR A 50 4.17 -4.87 -0.58
CA TYR A 50 4.92 -5.79 -1.46
C TYR A 50 6.38 -5.88 -1.03
N LEU A 51 7.07 -4.75 -0.81
CA LEU A 51 8.45 -4.76 -0.30
C LEU A 51 8.57 -5.54 1.02
N MET A 52 7.63 -5.33 1.94
CA MET A 52 7.58 -6.07 3.19
C MET A 52 7.41 -7.58 2.96
N VAL A 53 6.54 -8.00 2.04
CA VAL A 53 6.35 -9.43 1.72
C VAL A 53 7.59 -10.04 1.07
N GLU A 54 8.22 -9.34 0.12
CA GLU A 54 9.39 -9.84 -0.60
C GLU A 54 10.60 -9.96 0.32
N GLU A 55 10.87 -8.93 1.12
CA GLU A 55 12.14 -8.80 1.80
C GLU A 55 12.13 -9.31 3.24
N SER A 56 10.95 -9.54 3.85
CA SER A 56 10.89 -10.08 5.21
C SER A 56 11.18 -11.59 5.26
N ASP A 57 12.04 -11.97 6.20
CA ASP A 57 12.15 -13.36 6.64
C ASP A 57 10.91 -13.73 7.44
N GLY A 58 10.37 -14.93 7.21
CA GLY A 58 9.24 -15.44 7.98
C GLY A 58 8.28 -16.28 7.16
N SER A 59 7.37 -16.95 7.86
CA SER A 59 6.33 -17.73 7.19
C SER A 59 5.32 -16.81 6.51
N ASP A 60 4.64 -17.34 5.50
CA ASP A 60 3.51 -16.66 4.87
C ASP A 60 2.45 -16.20 5.90
N LYS A 61 2.22 -17.02 6.93
CA LYS A 61 1.34 -16.69 8.06
C LYS A 61 1.79 -15.45 8.83
N ASP A 62 3.09 -15.26 9.01
CA ASP A 62 3.65 -14.08 9.68
C ASP A 62 3.50 -12.82 8.81
N LYS A 63 3.79 -12.94 7.51
CA LYS A 63 3.63 -11.85 6.54
C LYS A 63 2.17 -11.42 6.41
N ARG A 64 1.25 -12.38 6.27
CA ARG A 64 -0.20 -12.16 6.26
C ARG A 64 -0.68 -11.46 7.53
N ARG A 65 -0.18 -11.88 8.69
CA ARG A 65 -0.51 -11.20 9.95
C ARG A 65 -0.08 -9.74 9.94
N ARG A 66 1.14 -9.43 9.48
CA ARG A 66 1.65 -8.05 9.38
C ARG A 66 0.80 -7.19 8.43
N ILE A 67 0.38 -7.75 7.29
CA ILE A 67 -0.58 -7.09 6.38
C ILE A 67 -1.86 -6.78 7.16
N MET A 68 -2.51 -7.79 7.75
CA MET A 68 -3.78 -7.61 8.45
C MET A 68 -3.70 -6.60 9.62
N GLU A 69 -2.60 -6.57 10.37
CA GLU A 69 -2.38 -5.62 11.48
C GLU A 69 -2.29 -4.15 11.02
N SER A 70 -2.01 -3.95 9.74
CA SER A 70 -1.96 -2.62 9.11
C SER A 70 -3.29 -2.22 8.44
N LEU A 71 -4.25 -3.14 8.35
CA LEU A 71 -5.55 -2.89 7.73
C LEU A 71 -6.61 -2.44 8.75
N LYS A 72 -7.54 -1.61 8.29
CA LYS A 72 -8.77 -1.24 9.00
C LYS A 72 -9.96 -1.21 8.03
N GLY A 73 -11.16 -0.97 8.58
CA GLY A 73 -12.34 -0.63 7.78
C GLY A 73 -12.62 -1.62 6.65
N PRO A 74 -13.09 -1.13 5.47
CA PRO A 74 -13.35 -1.95 4.30
C PRO A 74 -12.20 -2.90 3.92
N ALA A 75 -10.95 -2.43 3.98
CA ALA A 75 -9.79 -3.24 3.59
C ALA A 75 -9.58 -4.46 4.48
N LEU A 76 -9.74 -4.30 5.81
CA LEU A 76 -9.64 -5.41 6.74
C LEU A 76 -10.79 -6.41 6.58
N GLU A 77 -12.01 -5.92 6.36
CA GLU A 77 -13.19 -6.77 6.19
C GLU A 77 -13.10 -7.63 4.90
N LEU A 78 -12.53 -7.10 3.82
CA LEU A 78 -12.24 -7.87 2.61
C LEU A 78 -11.35 -9.09 2.91
N ILE A 79 -10.21 -8.87 3.58
CA ILE A 79 -9.28 -9.96 3.87
C ILE A 79 -9.89 -10.96 4.86
N LYS A 80 -10.67 -10.51 5.84
CA LYS A 80 -11.41 -11.42 6.73
C LYS A 80 -12.39 -12.29 5.94
N ALA A 81 -13.13 -11.72 5.00
CA ALA A 81 -14.08 -12.46 4.18
C ALA A 81 -13.40 -13.54 3.33
N ILE A 82 -12.27 -13.21 2.69
CA ILE A 82 -11.47 -14.19 1.94
C ILE A 82 -11.01 -15.33 2.85
N ARG A 83 -10.55 -15.01 4.07
CA ARG A 83 -10.08 -16.00 5.04
C ARG A 83 -11.17 -16.92 5.61
N LEU A 84 -12.44 -16.53 5.54
CA LEU A 84 -13.55 -17.44 5.87
C LEU A 84 -13.66 -18.58 4.84
N SER A 85 -13.27 -18.34 3.59
CA SER A 85 -13.26 -19.33 2.51
C SER A 85 -11.91 -20.05 2.37
N GLU A 86 -10.80 -19.33 2.55
CA GLU A 86 -9.42 -19.84 2.41
C GLU A 86 -8.57 -19.39 3.60
N ALA A 87 -8.58 -20.16 4.69
CA ALA A 87 -7.95 -19.77 5.96
C ALA A 87 -6.43 -19.53 5.86
N ASP A 88 -5.79 -20.24 4.92
CA ASP A 88 -4.36 -20.22 4.63
C ASP A 88 -4.00 -19.47 3.35
N VAL A 89 -4.87 -18.54 2.90
CA VAL A 89 -4.59 -17.63 1.78
C VAL A 89 -3.22 -16.97 1.94
N SER A 90 -2.41 -16.95 0.88
CA SER A 90 -1.06 -16.39 0.98
C SER A 90 -1.05 -14.87 1.20
N ALA A 91 0.06 -14.35 1.70
CA ALA A 91 0.29 -12.92 1.81
C ALA A 91 0.18 -12.23 0.45
N ASP A 92 0.75 -12.81 -0.61
CA ASP A 92 0.66 -12.30 -1.99
C ASP A 92 -0.79 -12.23 -2.47
N LYS A 93 -1.56 -13.32 -2.29
CA LYS A 93 -2.99 -13.33 -2.65
C LYS A 93 -3.80 -12.30 -1.86
N CYS A 94 -3.39 -11.96 -0.64
CA CYS A 94 -4.02 -10.86 0.10
C CYS A 94 -3.75 -9.51 -0.57
N LEU A 95 -2.52 -9.27 -1.03
CA LEU A 95 -2.15 -8.04 -1.73
C LEU A 95 -2.86 -7.94 -3.09
N GLU A 96 -2.90 -9.02 -3.86
CA GLU A 96 -3.64 -9.09 -5.13
C GLU A 96 -5.13 -8.78 -4.95
N ALA A 97 -5.75 -9.31 -3.87
CA ALA A 97 -7.14 -9.02 -3.58
C ALA A 97 -7.38 -7.56 -3.19
N LEU A 98 -6.45 -6.96 -2.43
CA LEU A 98 -6.52 -5.55 -2.07
C LEU A 98 -6.31 -4.65 -3.30
N GLU A 99 -5.37 -5.00 -4.17
CA GLU A 99 -5.13 -4.34 -5.45
C GLU A 99 -6.34 -4.42 -6.36
N SER A 100 -6.98 -5.58 -6.47
CA SER A 100 -8.21 -5.73 -7.25
C SER A 100 -9.39 -4.92 -6.70
N ALA A 101 -9.45 -4.67 -5.38
CA ALA A 101 -10.60 -4.02 -4.75
C ALA A 101 -10.43 -2.52 -4.52
N PHE A 102 -9.20 -2.08 -4.23
CA PHE A 102 -8.86 -0.70 -3.85
C PHE A 102 -7.85 -0.05 -4.79
N GLY A 103 -7.22 -0.83 -5.67
CA GLY A 103 -6.45 -0.28 -6.77
C GLY A 103 -7.31 0.68 -7.57
N LEU A 104 -6.68 1.75 -8.03
CA LEU A 104 -7.27 2.59 -9.05
C LEU A 104 -7.52 1.68 -10.25
N ALA A 105 -8.80 1.34 -10.50
CA ALA A 105 -9.21 1.15 -11.87
C ALA A 105 -8.98 2.52 -12.51
N GLU A 106 -7.84 2.73 -13.19
CA GLU A 106 -7.62 3.94 -13.97
C GLU A 106 -8.87 4.06 -14.84
N SER A 107 -9.75 5.02 -14.53
CA SER A 107 -10.99 5.13 -15.27
C SER A 107 -10.65 5.47 -16.71
N GLY A 108 -11.55 5.15 -17.66
CA GLY A 108 -11.33 5.56 -19.05
C GLY A 108 -11.03 7.07 -19.16
N ASP A 109 -11.62 7.89 -18.28
CA ASP A 109 -11.35 9.32 -18.17
C ASP A 109 -9.94 9.61 -17.63
N ASP A 110 -9.47 8.94 -16.56
CA ASP A 110 -8.11 9.14 -16.02
C ASP A 110 -7.02 8.74 -17.01
N LEU A 111 -7.24 7.63 -17.73
CA LEU A 111 -6.38 7.18 -18.82
C LEU A 111 -6.38 8.19 -19.98
N TYR A 112 -7.56 8.69 -20.33
CA TYR A 112 -7.72 9.70 -21.37
C TYR A 112 -7.01 11.01 -21.00
N PHE A 113 -7.21 11.51 -19.78
CA PHE A 113 -6.54 12.72 -19.29
C PHE A 113 -5.02 12.54 -19.26
N SER A 114 -4.52 11.42 -18.72
CA SER A 114 -3.10 11.12 -18.65
C SER A 114 -2.47 11.03 -20.05
N PHE A 115 -3.16 10.39 -21.00
CA PHE A 115 -2.73 10.33 -22.40
C PHE A 115 -2.67 11.73 -23.03
N ARG A 116 -3.70 12.56 -22.82
CA ARG A 116 -3.77 13.93 -23.37
C ARG A 116 -2.70 14.86 -22.81
N LEU A 117 -2.20 14.57 -21.60
CA LEU A 117 -1.13 15.33 -20.96
C LEU A 117 0.26 14.90 -21.42
N LEU A 118 0.41 13.80 -22.17
CA LEU A 118 1.70 13.39 -22.71
C LEU A 118 2.21 14.41 -23.73
N GLN A 119 3.38 14.96 -23.45
CA GLN A 119 4.11 15.84 -24.34
C GLN A 119 5.55 15.35 -24.50
N GLN A 120 6.10 15.56 -25.69
CA GLN A 120 7.52 15.32 -25.95
C GLN A 120 8.33 16.28 -25.09
N GLN A 121 9.24 15.73 -24.28
CA GLN A 121 10.08 16.55 -23.42
C GLN A 121 11.23 17.19 -24.21
N PRO A 122 11.76 18.35 -23.77
CA PRO A 122 12.96 18.93 -24.37
C PRO A 122 14.13 17.93 -24.36
N GLY A 123 14.64 17.60 -25.54
CA GLY A 123 15.73 16.62 -25.71
C GLY A 123 15.29 15.15 -25.78
N GLU A 124 14.00 14.85 -25.61
CA GLU A 124 13.46 13.49 -25.85
C GLU A 124 13.47 13.20 -27.36
N LYS A 125 14.04 12.06 -27.77
CA LYS A 125 13.94 11.63 -29.16
C LYS A 125 12.50 11.31 -29.50
N LEU A 126 12.09 11.60 -30.73
CA LEU A 126 10.73 11.31 -31.20
C LEU A 126 10.36 9.83 -31.05
N SER A 127 11.31 8.91 -31.29
CA SER A 127 11.11 7.48 -31.11
C SER A 127 10.77 7.09 -29.67
N ASP A 128 11.37 7.78 -28.70
CA ASP A 128 11.16 7.50 -27.28
C ASP A 128 9.80 8.04 -26.82
N PHE A 129 9.44 9.23 -27.31
CA PHE A 129 8.11 9.80 -27.11
C PHE A 129 7.01 8.90 -27.69
N LEU A 130 7.14 8.46 -28.94
CA LEU A 130 6.18 7.55 -29.59
C LEU A 130 6.02 6.25 -28.78
N ARG A 131 7.12 5.68 -28.29
CA ARG A 131 7.05 4.47 -27.45
C ARG A 131 6.32 4.71 -26.13
N ARG A 132 6.44 5.90 -25.51
CA ARG A 132 5.61 6.25 -24.32
C ARG A 132 4.14 6.40 -24.69
N LEU A 133 3.86 7.01 -25.84
CA LEU A 133 2.50 7.19 -26.35
C LEU A 133 1.81 5.83 -26.60
N GLU A 134 2.50 4.90 -27.24
CA GLU A 134 2.04 3.53 -27.50
C GLU A 134 1.74 2.77 -26.20
N ARG A 135 2.61 2.90 -25.19
CA ARG A 135 2.38 2.27 -23.87
C ARG A 135 1.15 2.85 -23.16
N ALA A 136 0.93 4.15 -23.26
CA ALA A 136 -0.27 4.77 -22.68
C ALA A 136 -1.55 4.34 -23.41
N LEU A 137 -1.50 4.16 -24.73
CA LEU A 137 -2.62 3.61 -25.51
C LEU A 137 -2.93 2.15 -25.16
N ALA A 138 -1.89 1.34 -24.91
CA ALA A 138 -2.07 -0.07 -24.58
C ALA A 138 -2.89 -0.30 -23.29
N LYS A 139 -2.88 0.66 -22.36
CA LYS A 139 -3.70 0.65 -21.14
C LYS A 139 -5.20 0.82 -21.39
N VAL A 140 -5.61 1.33 -22.57
CA VAL A 140 -7.01 1.63 -22.92
C VAL A 140 -7.65 0.52 -23.77
N VAL A 141 -6.85 -0.35 -24.39
CA VAL A 141 -7.31 -1.36 -25.37
C VAL A 141 -7.53 -2.75 -24.75
N GLN A 142 -7.33 -2.91 -23.44
CA GLN A 142 -7.65 -4.12 -22.68
C GLN A 142 -9.09 -4.06 -22.14
#